data_AF-A0A319DLW4-F1
#
_entry.id   AF-A0A319DLW4-F1
#
_cell.length_a   1.000
_cell.length_b   1.000
_cell.length_c   1.000
_cell.angle_alpha   90.00
_cell.angle_beta   90.00
_cell.angle_gamma   90.00
#
_symmetry.space_group_name_H-M   'P 1'
#
loop_
_entity.id
_entity.type
_entity.pdbx_description
1 polymer ?
#
loop_
_entity_poly.entity_id
_entity_poly.type
_entity_poly.pdbx_seq_one_letter_code
_entity_poly.pdbx_strand_id
1 'polypeptide(L)'
;MATKRSRDEATAEEKRPTDAAPVKKRKGFSVGPANLPDGTYRRKTQKIKSDLISKAKVKKAYAKVRAAELAAAPPKPIYTADENGEEQPEPASLELHPDRVAMLNEPVPEPTPQQQRGDRRDAKGRRQRKPKPSAFAREMEIAETRRKEAEKRREDREFRQKDREAMARARRPDQQGKRRLGRESKVLLDRVQRMVGQA
;
A
#
# COMPACT_ATOMS: atom_id res chain seq x y z
N MET A 1 -8.00 -0.06 62.53
CA MET A 1 -7.73 -1.51 62.47
C MET A 1 -8.79 -2.15 61.60
N ALA A 2 -8.41 -2.69 60.44
CA ALA A 2 -9.36 -3.22 59.47
C ALA A 2 -9.53 -4.74 59.67
N THR A 3 -10.78 -5.17 59.84
CA THR A 3 -11.17 -6.56 60.04
C THR A 3 -10.93 -7.37 58.77
N LYS A 4 -10.18 -8.48 58.91
CA LYS A 4 -9.94 -9.46 57.85
C LYS A 4 -11.25 -10.20 57.57
N ARG A 5 -11.67 -10.30 56.30
CA ARG A 5 -12.85 -11.09 55.90
C ARG A 5 -12.59 -12.57 56.19
N SER A 6 -13.55 -13.22 56.84
CA SER A 6 -13.54 -14.65 57.15
C SER A 6 -13.56 -15.49 55.88
N ARG A 7 -12.74 -16.55 55.87
CA ARG A 7 -12.71 -17.60 54.86
C ARG A 7 -13.92 -18.51 55.10
N ASP A 8 -14.81 -18.62 54.12
CA ASP A 8 -15.88 -19.62 54.10
C ASP A 8 -15.26 -21.02 54.05
N GLU A 9 -15.23 -21.69 55.19
CA GLU A 9 -15.20 -23.14 55.32
C GLU A 9 -16.65 -23.59 55.44
N ALA A 10 -17.24 -24.07 54.34
CA ALA A 10 -18.52 -24.76 54.36
C ALA A 10 -18.47 -25.96 53.40
N THR A 11 -18.29 -27.13 54.02
CA THR A 11 -18.90 -28.41 53.65
C THR A 11 -18.70 -28.91 52.22
N ALA A 12 -17.62 -29.68 52.05
CA ALA A 12 -17.62 -30.80 51.12
C ALA A 12 -18.47 -31.92 51.72
N GLU A 13 -19.63 -32.21 51.12
CA GLU A 13 -20.26 -33.54 50.99
C GLU A 13 -21.73 -33.41 50.57
N GLU A 14 -22.01 -33.48 49.26
CA GLU A 14 -23.10 -34.30 48.73
C GLU A 14 -23.00 -34.37 47.19
N LYS A 15 -22.96 -35.60 46.66
CA LYS A 15 -23.00 -35.89 45.22
C LYS A 15 -24.45 -35.83 44.73
N ARG A 16 -24.73 -35.04 43.68
CA ARG A 16 -25.73 -35.39 42.66
C ARG A 16 -25.24 -35.03 41.25
N PRO A 17 -25.48 -35.87 40.23
CA PRO A 17 -24.95 -35.69 38.89
C PRO A 17 -25.96 -35.00 37.94
N THR A 18 -25.42 -34.57 36.80
CA THR A 18 -26.04 -34.24 35.50
C THR A 18 -26.69 -32.86 35.28
N ASP A 19 -26.29 -32.29 34.13
CA ASP A 19 -26.81 -31.12 33.40
C ASP A 19 -26.47 -29.71 33.89
N ALA A 20 -25.17 -29.38 33.88
CA ALA A 20 -24.75 -28.00 33.67
C ALA A 20 -23.50 -27.96 32.76
N ALA A 21 -23.65 -27.31 31.61
CA ALA A 21 -22.58 -27.13 30.62
C ALA A 21 -21.30 -26.59 31.29
N PRO A 22 -20.10 -27.08 30.91
CA PRO A 22 -18.89 -26.72 31.60
C PRO A 22 -18.60 -25.22 31.44
N VAL A 23 -18.73 -24.47 32.54
CA VAL A 23 -18.37 -23.05 32.60
C VAL A 23 -16.88 -22.93 32.32
N LYS A 24 -16.52 -22.54 31.10
CA LYS A 24 -15.14 -22.37 30.67
C LYS A 24 -14.51 -21.24 31.48
N LYS A 25 -13.68 -21.59 32.46
CA LYS A 25 -12.85 -20.64 33.19
C LYS A 25 -12.04 -19.82 32.18
N ARG A 26 -12.17 -18.49 32.22
CA ARG A 26 -11.40 -17.59 31.34
C ARG A 26 -9.92 -17.83 31.58
N LYS A 27 -9.21 -18.35 30.59
CA LYS A 27 -7.75 -18.49 30.63
C LYS A 27 -7.17 -17.09 30.82
N GLY A 28 -6.29 -16.91 31.80
CA GLY A 28 -5.56 -15.66 32.03
C GLY A 28 -4.72 -15.28 30.81
N PHE A 29 -4.06 -14.11 30.86
CA PHE A 29 -3.26 -13.60 29.75
C PHE A 29 -2.13 -14.60 29.38
N SER A 30 -2.33 -15.34 28.29
CA SER A 30 -1.40 -16.36 27.82
C SER A 30 -0.26 -15.72 27.05
N VAL A 31 0.83 -15.42 27.76
CA VAL A 31 2.09 -14.91 27.20
C VAL A 31 2.94 -16.10 26.76
N GLY A 32 2.48 -16.80 25.73
CA GLY A 32 3.19 -17.92 25.11
C GLY A 32 3.56 -17.60 23.67
N PRO A 33 4.46 -18.38 23.05
CA PRO A 33 4.89 -18.20 21.66
C PRO A 33 3.75 -18.18 20.62
N ALA A 34 2.56 -18.63 21.01
CA ALA A 34 1.33 -18.54 20.21
C ALA A 34 0.79 -17.09 20.04
N ASN A 35 1.09 -16.17 20.97
CA ASN A 35 0.66 -14.77 20.93
C ASN A 35 1.84 -13.78 20.81
N LEU A 36 3.07 -14.27 20.79
CA LEU A 36 4.23 -13.46 20.45
C LEU A 36 4.17 -13.14 18.95
N PRO A 37 4.54 -11.92 18.53
CA PRO A 37 4.63 -11.61 17.11
C PRO A 37 5.67 -12.54 16.47
N ASP A 38 5.15 -13.64 15.89
CA ASP A 38 5.89 -14.51 14.98
C ASP A 38 6.61 -13.58 14.02
N GLY A 39 7.94 -13.60 14.10
CA GLY A 39 8.80 -12.55 13.57
C GLY A 39 8.45 -12.18 12.12
N THR A 40 8.86 -10.98 11.70
CA THR A 40 8.50 -10.38 10.40
C THR A 40 8.58 -11.33 9.19
N TYR A 41 9.51 -12.30 9.22
CA TYR A 41 9.68 -13.32 8.19
C TYR A 41 8.68 -14.48 8.24
N ARG A 42 8.21 -14.91 9.43
CA ARG A 42 7.20 -15.98 9.56
C ARG A 42 5.83 -15.54 9.05
N ARG A 43 5.44 -14.28 9.28
CA ARG A 43 4.22 -13.70 8.69
C ARG A 43 4.27 -13.64 7.17
N LYS A 44 5.42 -13.23 6.61
CA LYS A 44 5.61 -13.20 5.15
C LYS A 44 5.53 -14.60 4.53
N THR A 45 6.19 -15.60 5.12
CA THR A 45 6.13 -16.98 4.62
C THR A 45 4.73 -17.58 4.73
N GLN A 46 4.01 -17.34 5.83
CA GLN A 46 2.60 -17.73 5.97
C GLN A 46 1.71 -17.06 4.92
N LYS A 47 1.90 -15.75 4.67
CA LYS A 47 1.18 -15.00 3.63
C LYS A 47 1.47 -15.56 2.23
N ILE A 48 2.74 -15.80 1.90
CA ILE A 48 3.13 -16.36 0.60
C ILE A 48 2.48 -17.74 0.42
N LYS A 49 2.49 -18.59 1.46
CA LYS A 49 1.84 -19.91 1.43
C LYS A 49 0.33 -19.79 1.24
N SER A 50 -0.35 -18.93 2.00
CA SER A 50 -1.80 -18.73 1.87
C SER A 50 -2.18 -18.20 0.48
N ASP A 51 -1.40 -17.25 -0.07
CA ASP A 51 -1.62 -16.66 -1.39
C ASP A 51 -1.41 -17.68 -2.52
N LEU A 52 -0.44 -18.59 -2.38
CA LEU A 52 -0.18 -19.63 -3.37
C LEU A 52 -1.31 -20.67 -3.36
N ILE A 53 -1.77 -21.07 -2.17
CA ILE A 53 -2.89 -22.00 -1.99
C ILE A 53 -4.18 -21.40 -2.55
N SER A 54 -4.49 -20.12 -2.28
CA SER A 54 -5.70 -19.47 -2.77
C SER A 54 -5.71 -19.38 -4.29
N LYS A 55 -4.60 -18.96 -4.92
CA LYS A 55 -4.45 -18.93 -6.38
C LYS A 55 -4.64 -20.31 -7.01
N ALA A 56 -4.08 -21.35 -6.40
CA ALA A 56 -4.25 -22.72 -6.89
C ALA A 56 -5.72 -23.18 -6.79
N LYS A 57 -6.42 -22.85 -5.71
CA LYS A 57 -7.85 -23.15 -5.54
C LYS A 57 -8.71 -22.43 -6.59
N VAL A 58 -8.48 -21.15 -6.81
CA VAL A 58 -9.19 -20.37 -7.83
C VAL A 58 -8.96 -20.96 -9.23
N LYS A 59 -7.71 -21.28 -9.58
CA LYS A 59 -7.40 -21.92 -10.87
C LYS A 59 -8.11 -23.26 -11.04
N LYS A 60 -8.14 -24.09 -10.00
CA LYS A 60 -8.86 -25.39 -10.02
C LYS A 60 -10.37 -25.19 -10.18
N ALA A 61 -10.97 -24.27 -9.43
CA ALA A 61 -12.39 -23.96 -9.54
C ALA A 61 -12.75 -23.41 -10.93
N TYR A 62 -11.94 -22.48 -11.45
CA TYR A 62 -12.11 -21.93 -12.80
C TYR A 62 -11.98 -23.01 -13.87
N ALA A 63 -10.97 -23.88 -13.80
CA ALA A 63 -10.82 -24.99 -14.73
C ALA A 63 -12.03 -25.93 -14.70
N LYS A 64 -12.59 -26.20 -13.51
CA LYS A 64 -13.80 -27.01 -13.35
C LYS A 64 -15.03 -26.36 -14.00
N VAL A 65 -15.25 -25.07 -13.76
CA VAL A 65 -16.36 -24.31 -14.36
C VAL A 65 -16.19 -24.26 -15.88
N ARG A 66 -15.00 -23.91 -16.37
CA ARG A 66 -14.70 -23.86 -17.81
C ARG A 66 -14.91 -25.21 -18.50
N ALA A 67 -14.54 -26.32 -17.86
CA ALA A 67 -14.79 -27.66 -18.39
C ALA A 67 -16.29 -27.99 -18.42
N ALA A 68 -17.03 -27.62 -17.37
CA ALA A 68 -18.49 -27.80 -17.31
C ALA A 68 -19.19 -26.93 -18.36
N GLU A 69 -18.77 -25.69 -18.56
CA GLU A 69 -19.29 -24.78 -19.57
C GLU A 69 -18.99 -25.26 -20.99
N LEU A 70 -17.78 -25.79 -21.26
CA LEU A 70 -17.47 -26.36 -22.57
C LEU A 70 -18.25 -27.66 -22.84
N ALA A 71 -18.52 -28.46 -21.80
CA ALA A 71 -19.34 -29.66 -21.93
C ALA A 71 -20.85 -29.35 -22.08
N ALA A 72 -21.31 -28.25 -21.48
CA ALA A 72 -22.68 -27.78 -21.58
C ALA A 72 -22.91 -26.80 -22.75
N ALA A 73 -21.85 -26.36 -23.42
CA ALA A 73 -21.95 -25.45 -24.55
C ALA A 73 -22.65 -26.16 -25.72
N PRO A 74 -23.73 -25.58 -26.28
CA PRO A 74 -24.29 -26.08 -27.52
C PRO A 74 -23.23 -25.99 -28.63
N PRO A 75 -23.25 -26.89 -29.64
CA PRO A 75 -22.36 -26.80 -30.77
C PRO A 75 -22.51 -25.40 -31.37
N LYS A 76 -21.41 -24.63 -31.40
CA LYS A 76 -21.41 -23.30 -32.02
C LYS A 76 -21.89 -23.48 -33.46
N PRO A 77 -23.03 -22.90 -33.85
CA PRO A 77 -23.49 -23.04 -35.23
C PRO A 77 -22.44 -22.39 -36.13
N ILE A 78 -22.06 -23.11 -37.18
CA ILE A 78 -21.01 -22.72 -38.13
C ILE A 78 -21.25 -21.30 -38.68
N TYR A 79 -22.51 -20.87 -38.77
CA TYR A 79 -22.92 -19.52 -39.16
C TYR A 79 -22.57 -18.38 -38.19
N THR A 80 -22.22 -18.66 -36.93
CA THR A 80 -21.77 -17.61 -35.97
C THR A 80 -20.25 -17.50 -35.87
N ALA A 81 -19.52 -18.21 -36.73
CA ALA A 81 -18.08 -17.99 -36.92
C ALA A 81 -17.80 -16.75 -37.80
N ASP A 82 -18.78 -16.29 -38.58
CA ASP A 82 -18.65 -15.18 -39.54
C ASP A 82 -19.58 -13.97 -39.26
N GLU A 83 -20.32 -13.96 -38.15
CA GLU A 83 -21.14 -12.79 -37.77
C GLU A 83 -20.39 -11.81 -36.85
N ASN A 84 -19.27 -11.32 -37.38
CA ASN A 84 -18.89 -9.92 -37.20
C ASN A 84 -18.60 -9.35 -38.60
N GLY A 85 -19.67 -9.22 -39.39
CA GLY A 85 -19.72 -8.44 -40.63
C GLY A 85 -19.87 -9.25 -41.92
N GLU A 86 -21.10 -9.58 -42.30
CA GLU A 86 -21.47 -9.84 -43.70
C GLU A 86 -22.49 -8.79 -44.15
N GLU A 87 -21.99 -7.67 -44.64
CA GLU A 87 -22.67 -6.89 -45.68
C GLU A 87 -22.34 -7.51 -47.05
N GLN A 88 -23.33 -7.50 -47.93
CA GLN A 88 -23.33 -8.08 -49.27
C GLN A 88 -22.06 -7.74 -50.09
N PRO A 89 -21.59 -8.62 -50.99
CA PRO A 89 -20.53 -8.28 -51.94
C PRO A 89 -21.13 -7.42 -53.07
N GLU A 90 -21.39 -6.15 -52.78
CA GLU A 90 -21.47 -5.12 -53.82
C GLU A 90 -20.07 -4.94 -54.44
N PRO A 91 -19.95 -4.65 -55.76
CA PRO A 91 -18.66 -4.61 -56.44
C PRO A 91 -17.76 -3.65 -55.69
N ALA A 92 -16.62 -4.16 -55.21
CA ALA A 92 -15.61 -3.42 -54.48
C ALA A 92 -15.26 -2.12 -55.23
N SER A 93 -15.96 -1.04 -54.89
CA SER A 93 -15.50 0.30 -55.17
C SER A 93 -14.20 0.41 -54.37
N LEU A 94 -13.11 0.70 -55.06
CA LEU A 94 -11.79 0.96 -54.47
C LEU A 94 -11.77 2.24 -53.59
N GLU A 95 -12.93 2.68 -53.11
CA GLU A 95 -13.10 3.83 -52.26
C GLU A 95 -12.67 3.43 -50.85
N LEU A 96 -11.52 3.97 -50.45
CA LEU A 96 -10.95 3.77 -49.13
C LEU A 96 -11.99 4.18 -48.06
N HIS A 97 -12.16 3.34 -47.03
CA HIS A 97 -13.07 3.60 -45.90
C HIS A 97 -12.91 5.04 -45.39
N PRO A 98 -14.00 5.76 -45.03
CA PRO A 98 -13.98 7.18 -44.69
C PRO A 98 -12.93 7.55 -43.63
N ASP A 99 -12.74 6.70 -42.62
CA ASP A 99 -11.70 6.87 -41.58
C ASP A 99 -10.28 6.88 -42.16
N ARG A 100 -10.01 6.10 -43.21
CA ARG A 100 -8.71 6.05 -43.88
C ARG A 100 -8.50 7.28 -44.77
N VAL A 101 -9.57 7.83 -45.36
CA VAL A 101 -9.53 9.11 -46.08
C VAL A 101 -9.27 10.27 -45.13
N ALA A 102 -9.86 10.24 -43.93
CA ALA A 102 -9.60 11.24 -42.88
C ALA A 102 -8.12 11.23 -42.45
N MET A 103 -7.52 10.05 -42.22
CA MET A 103 -6.09 9.94 -41.91
C MET A 103 -5.15 10.43 -43.02
N LEU A 104 -5.55 10.31 -44.30
CA LEU A 104 -4.75 10.79 -45.43
C LEU A 104 -4.89 12.30 -45.66
N ASN A 105 -6.05 12.87 -45.30
CA ASN A 105 -6.31 14.30 -45.39
C ASN A 105 -5.77 15.10 -44.19
N GLU A 106 -5.48 14.44 -43.06
CA GLU A 106 -4.80 15.08 -41.94
C GLU A 106 -3.39 15.54 -42.36
N PRO A 107 -3.04 16.83 -42.17
CA PRO A 107 -1.71 17.33 -42.51
C PRO A 107 -0.69 16.61 -41.63
N VAL A 108 0.20 15.85 -42.28
CA VAL A 108 1.30 15.15 -41.61
C VAL A 108 2.05 16.17 -40.76
N PRO A 109 2.07 16.02 -39.41
CA PRO A 109 2.81 16.93 -38.57
C PRO A 109 4.27 16.89 -39.01
N GLU A 110 4.88 18.06 -39.19
CA GLU A 110 6.28 18.16 -39.59
C GLU A 110 7.11 17.18 -38.76
N PRO A 111 7.97 16.37 -39.39
CA PRO A 111 8.76 15.40 -38.66
C PRO A 111 9.59 16.17 -37.64
N THR A 112 9.20 16.07 -36.37
CA THR A 112 10.04 16.48 -35.25
C THR A 112 11.44 15.93 -35.54
N PRO A 113 12.51 16.75 -35.45
CA PRO A 113 13.82 16.32 -35.86
C PRO A 113 14.12 15.02 -35.14
N GLN A 114 14.10 13.91 -35.89
CA GLN A 114 14.48 12.62 -35.36
C GLN A 114 15.87 12.84 -34.83
N GLN A 115 16.02 12.80 -33.50
CA GLN A 115 17.32 12.88 -32.86
C GLN A 115 18.20 11.89 -33.61
N GLN A 116 19.16 12.42 -34.38
CA GLN A 116 19.95 11.63 -35.30
C GLN A 116 20.51 10.49 -34.46
N ARG A 117 20.14 9.25 -34.80
CA ARG A 117 20.51 8.04 -34.04
C ARG A 117 22.03 7.75 -34.16
N GLY A 118 22.87 8.78 -34.34
CA GLY A 118 24.23 8.72 -34.85
C GLY A 118 25.34 9.22 -33.92
N ASP A 119 25.07 10.11 -32.94
CA ASP A 119 26.16 10.85 -32.27
C ASP A 119 26.41 10.47 -30.80
N ARG A 120 26.39 9.16 -30.52
CA ARG A 120 27.05 8.65 -29.30
C ARG A 120 28.19 7.73 -29.68
N ARG A 121 29.10 8.23 -30.51
CA ARG A 121 30.35 7.55 -30.83
C ARG A 121 31.43 8.17 -29.95
N ASP A 122 32.23 7.33 -29.29
CA ASP A 122 33.47 7.82 -28.66
C ASP A 122 34.41 8.41 -29.70
N ALA A 123 35.47 9.08 -29.26
CA ALA A 123 36.60 9.49 -30.10
C ALA A 123 37.18 8.35 -30.99
N LYS A 124 36.87 7.08 -30.68
CA LYS A 124 37.21 5.88 -31.45
C LYS A 124 36.09 5.33 -32.35
N GLY A 125 35.01 6.07 -32.58
CA GLY A 125 33.90 5.67 -33.45
C GLY A 125 32.95 4.61 -32.88
N ARG A 126 33.15 4.18 -31.63
CA ARG A 126 32.37 3.08 -31.01
C ARG A 126 31.08 3.60 -30.38
N ARG A 127 29.97 2.90 -30.64
CA ARG A 127 28.65 3.18 -30.06
C ARG A 127 28.71 3.06 -28.54
N GLN A 128 28.45 4.15 -27.82
CA GLN A 128 28.37 4.17 -26.37
C GLN A 128 27.22 3.29 -25.88
N ARG A 129 27.57 2.23 -25.16
CA ARG A 129 26.60 1.41 -24.45
C ARG A 129 26.23 2.15 -23.17
N LYS A 130 24.92 2.34 -22.94
CA LYS A 130 24.44 2.85 -21.66
C LYS A 130 24.86 1.88 -20.55
N PRO A 131 25.37 2.37 -19.40
CA PRO A 131 25.67 1.49 -18.27
C PRO A 131 24.39 0.79 -17.83
N LYS A 132 24.48 -0.52 -17.59
CA LYS A 132 23.35 -1.29 -17.08
C LYS A 132 23.12 -0.85 -15.63
N PRO A 133 21.87 -0.55 -15.21
CA PRO A 133 21.59 -0.26 -13.82
C PRO A 133 21.97 -1.48 -12.96
N SER A 134 22.61 -1.23 -11.82
CA SER A 134 22.99 -2.29 -10.89
C SER A 134 21.75 -3.02 -10.38
N ALA A 135 21.89 -4.30 -10.03
CA ALA A 135 20.78 -5.13 -9.54
C ALA A 135 20.05 -4.50 -8.33
N PHE A 136 20.77 -3.69 -7.54
CA PHE A 136 20.29 -3.06 -6.32
C PHE A 136 19.89 -1.60 -6.49
N ALA A 137 19.97 -1.01 -7.69
CA ALA A 137 19.65 0.40 -7.90
C ALA A 137 18.23 0.74 -7.40
N ARG A 138 17.25 -0.09 -7.74
CA ARG A 138 15.86 0.06 -7.28
C ARG A 138 15.70 -0.14 -5.78
N GLU A 139 16.47 -1.05 -5.17
CA GLU A 139 16.41 -1.30 -3.72
C GLU A 139 17.02 -0.16 -2.92
N MET A 140 18.10 0.45 -3.43
CA MET A 140 18.74 1.63 -2.85
C MET A 140 17.80 2.84 -2.91
N GLU A 141 17.12 3.08 -4.03
CA GLU A 141 16.13 4.15 -4.15
C GLU A 141 14.97 3.96 -3.15
N ILE A 142 14.48 2.73 -2.98
CA ILE A 142 13.43 2.41 -2.00
C ILE A 142 13.96 2.58 -0.56
N ALA A 143 15.23 2.27 -0.30
CA ALA A 143 15.84 2.47 1.01
C ALA A 143 16.01 3.96 1.33
N GLU A 144 16.45 4.76 0.37
CA GLU A 144 16.62 6.21 0.51
C GLU A 144 15.29 6.93 0.72
N THR A 145 14.26 6.58 -0.05
CA THR A 145 12.92 7.15 0.13
C THR A 145 12.38 6.88 1.54
N ARG A 146 12.55 5.65 2.04
CA ARG A 146 12.17 5.29 3.42
C ARG A 146 12.98 6.03 4.48
N ARG A 147 14.30 6.23 4.26
CA ARG A 147 15.14 7.02 5.16
C ARG A 147 14.68 8.48 5.22
N LYS A 148 14.45 9.10 4.06
CA LYS A 148 13.96 10.48 3.94
C LYS A 148 12.58 10.65 4.60
N GLU A 149 11.66 9.69 4.43
CA GLU A 149 10.36 9.71 5.08
C GLU A 149 10.49 9.61 6.62
N ALA A 150 11.35 8.71 7.10
CA ALA A 150 11.61 8.55 8.53
C ALA A 150 12.29 9.79 9.13
N GLU A 151 13.19 10.44 8.41
CA GLU A 151 13.86 11.69 8.80
C GLU A 151 12.86 12.83 8.89
N LYS A 152 12.03 13.07 7.86
CA LYS A 152 10.96 14.07 7.90
C LYS A 152 10.04 13.88 9.10
N ARG A 153 9.65 12.63 9.38
CA ARG A 153 8.81 12.30 10.55
C ARG A 153 9.52 12.56 11.89
N ARG A 154 10.86 12.44 11.95
CA ARG A 154 11.65 12.80 13.13
C ARG A 154 11.76 14.31 13.27
N GLU A 155 12.08 15.01 12.20
CA GLU A 155 12.16 16.48 12.16
C GLU A 155 10.85 17.12 12.61
N ASP A 156 9.70 16.61 12.15
CA ASP A 156 8.38 17.10 12.59
C ASP A 156 8.17 16.91 14.11
N ARG A 157 8.60 15.78 14.66
CA ARG A 157 8.49 15.51 16.10
C ARG A 157 9.43 16.39 16.90
N GLU A 158 10.68 16.51 16.47
CA GLU A 158 11.68 17.37 17.10
C GLU A 158 11.28 18.83 17.05
N PHE A 159 10.70 19.27 15.93
CA PHE A 159 10.18 20.61 15.78
C PHE A 159 9.04 20.88 16.77
N ARG A 160 8.07 19.95 16.88
CA ARG A 160 6.98 20.05 17.88
C ARG A 160 7.52 20.06 19.31
N GLN A 161 8.56 19.28 19.60
CA GLN A 161 9.22 19.26 20.91
C GLN A 161 9.93 20.58 21.19
N LYS A 162 10.75 21.08 20.27
CA LYS A 162 11.45 22.37 20.38
C LYS A 162 10.47 23.53 20.58
N ASP A 163 9.36 23.53 19.84
CA ASP A 163 8.30 24.54 19.97
C ASP A 163 7.61 24.46 21.35
N ARG A 164 7.35 23.25 21.85
CA ARG A 164 6.83 23.04 23.22
C ARG A 164 7.81 23.49 24.30
N GLU A 165 9.10 23.18 24.14
CA GLU A 165 10.17 23.57 25.05
C GLU A 165 10.38 25.09 25.04
N ALA A 166 10.34 25.74 23.87
CA ALA A 166 10.42 27.18 23.74
C ALA A 166 9.26 27.87 24.46
N MET A 167 8.03 27.39 24.29
CA MET A 167 6.86 27.87 25.04
C MET A 167 7.01 27.65 26.55
N ALA A 168 7.48 26.46 26.97
CA ALA A 168 7.70 26.16 28.38
C ALA A 168 8.77 27.07 29.00
N ARG A 169 9.84 27.38 28.24
CA ARG A 169 10.90 28.31 28.66
C ARG A 169 10.40 29.75 28.71
N ALA A 170 9.57 30.16 27.76
CA ALA A 170 8.96 31.49 27.73
C ALA A 170 7.97 31.71 28.89
N ARG A 171 7.23 30.67 29.27
CA ARG A 171 6.29 30.67 30.40
C ARG A 171 6.96 30.60 31.78
N ARG A 172 8.28 30.44 31.85
CA ARG A 172 9.00 30.46 33.13
C ARG A 172 8.83 31.83 33.79
N PRO A 173 8.33 31.88 35.04
CA PRO A 173 8.11 33.13 35.74
C PRO A 173 9.44 33.78 36.15
N ASP A 174 9.37 35.08 36.44
CA ASP A 174 10.50 35.86 36.90
C ASP A 174 10.85 35.61 38.35
N GLN A 175 11.93 36.23 38.82
CA GLN A 175 12.32 36.18 40.23
C GLN A 175 11.19 36.67 41.15
N GLN A 176 10.33 37.56 40.66
CA GLN A 176 9.11 38.04 41.33
C GLN A 176 7.85 37.20 41.01
N GLY A 177 7.98 36.06 40.35
CA GLY A 177 6.86 35.15 40.02
C GLY A 177 5.96 35.60 38.84
N LYS A 178 6.19 36.80 38.28
CA LYS A 178 5.39 37.35 37.17
C LYS A 178 5.75 36.70 35.84
N ARG A 179 4.76 36.53 34.94
CA ARG A 179 4.99 36.00 33.58
C ARG A 179 5.59 37.06 32.66
N ARG A 180 6.54 36.65 31.81
CA ARG A 180 7.14 37.51 30.78
C ARG A 180 6.37 37.42 29.47
N LEU A 181 5.26 38.16 29.36
CA LEU A 181 4.40 38.18 28.17
C LEU A 181 5.17 38.47 26.87
N GLY A 182 6.20 39.32 26.90
CA GLY A 182 7.03 39.60 25.72
C GLY A 182 7.85 38.42 25.21
N ARG A 183 8.16 37.42 26.06
CA ARG A 183 8.83 36.18 25.63
C ARG A 183 7.83 35.18 25.07
N GLU A 184 6.66 35.09 25.68
CA GLU A 184 5.56 34.24 25.22
C GLU A 184 5.02 34.71 23.87
N SER A 185 4.85 36.03 23.69
CA SER A 185 4.35 36.62 22.45
C SER A 185 5.24 36.29 21.26
N LYS A 186 6.57 36.33 21.40
CA LYS A 186 7.50 36.02 20.30
C LYS A 186 7.33 34.59 19.77
N VAL A 187 7.23 33.59 20.65
CA VAL A 187 7.05 32.18 20.24
C VAL A 187 5.68 31.96 19.60
N LEU A 188 4.64 32.64 20.12
CA LEU A 188 3.30 32.59 19.53
C LEU A 188 3.24 33.26 18.15
N LEU A 189 3.93 34.39 17.96
CA LEU A 189 4.04 35.06 16.67
C LEU A 189 4.77 34.19 15.65
N ASP A 190 5.88 33.55 16.01
CA ASP A 190 6.60 32.62 15.14
C ASP A 190 5.70 31.43 14.73
N ARG A 191 4.86 30.92 15.65
CA ARG A 191 3.90 29.85 15.35
C ARG A 191 2.81 30.31 14.38
N VAL A 192 2.24 31.51 14.58
CA VAL A 192 1.23 32.09 13.68
C VAL A 192 1.82 32.37 12.30
N GLN A 193 3.02 32.95 12.22
CA GLN A 193 3.71 33.21 10.96
C GLN A 193 3.89 31.93 10.14
N ARG A 194 4.22 30.81 10.79
CA ARG A 194 4.34 29.50 10.12
C ARG A 194 2.99 28.95 9.66
N MET A 195 1.94 29.08 10.47
CA MET A 195 0.59 28.64 10.07
C MET A 195 0.05 29.44 8.88
N VAL A 196 0.30 30.75 8.85
CA VAL A 196 -0.11 31.63 7.74
C VAL A 196 0.75 31.40 6.49
N GLY A 197 2.06 31.13 6.63
CA GLY A 197 2.93 30.81 5.49
C GLY A 197 2.78 29.39 4.93
N GLN A 198 1.99 28.54 5.58
CA GLN A 198 1.61 27.20 5.09
C GLN A 198 0.23 27.17 4.41
N ALA A 199 -0.53 28.28 4.48
CA ALA A 199 -1.79 28.49 3.77
C ALA A 199 -1.52 29.18 2.43
#